data_AF-A0A933F903-F1
#
_entry.id   AF-A0A933F903-F1
#
_cell.length_a   1.000
_cell.length_b   1.000
_cell.length_c   1.000
_cell.angle_alpha   90.00
_cell.angle_beta   90.00
_cell.angle_gamma   90.00
#
_symmetry.space_group_name_H-M   'P 1'
#
loop_
_entity.id
_entity.type
_entity.pdbx_description
1 polymer ?
#
loop_
_entity_poly.entity_id
_entity_poly.type
_entity_poly.pdbx_seq_one_letter_code
_entity_poly.pdbx_strand_id
1 'polypeptide(L)'
;LRYLYKAWAFNPAAIEEEAIQEYLRCFREPGGMRAAFEDYRSSATVDLEHDGADRDRKVGVPTLVLWGGSRMAQSPDMLGVWRERCERVEGHAIPDCGHFIPEEQPGAVVDAILKFLG
;
A
#
# COMPACT_ATOMS: atom_id res chain seq x y z
N LEU A 1 12.00 11.09 3.53
CA LEU A 1 11.29 10.77 2.28
C LEU A 1 12.20 10.14 1.21
N ARG A 2 13.16 10.86 0.61
CA ARG A 2 14.04 10.30 -0.45
C ARG A 2 14.79 9.02 -0.09
N TYR A 3 15.19 8.88 1.17
CA TYR A 3 15.76 7.64 1.68
C TYR A 3 14.80 6.45 1.52
N LEU A 4 13.52 6.63 1.85
CA LEU A 4 12.49 5.59 1.74
C LEU A 4 12.25 5.20 0.28
N TYR A 5 12.18 6.18 -0.62
CA TYR A 5 12.09 5.94 -2.06
C TYR A 5 13.28 5.11 -2.56
N LYS A 6 14.50 5.46 -2.17
CA LYS A 6 15.68 4.65 -2.52
C LYS A 6 15.67 3.25 -1.91
N ALA A 7 15.19 3.11 -0.68
CA ALA A 7 15.25 1.86 0.05
C ALA A 7 14.14 0.87 -0.34
N TRP A 8 12.96 1.37 -0.71
CA TRP A 8 11.75 0.56 -0.83
C TRP A 8 11.15 0.53 -2.23
N ALA A 9 11.54 1.42 -3.14
CA ALA A 9 11.20 1.30 -4.56
C ALA A 9 12.11 0.25 -5.22
N PHE A 10 11.59 -0.42 -6.24
CA PHE A 10 12.40 -1.20 -7.17
C PHE A 10 13.17 -0.27 -8.10
N ASN A 11 12.49 0.74 -8.66
CA ASN A 11 13.11 1.79 -9.46
C ASN A 11 12.86 3.17 -8.82
N PRO A 12 13.76 3.65 -7.95
CA PRO A 12 13.60 4.97 -7.33
C PRO A 12 13.56 6.14 -8.32
N ALA A 13 14.08 5.94 -9.54
CA ALA A 13 14.04 6.97 -10.59
C ALA A 13 12.67 7.09 -11.27
N ALA A 14 11.76 6.13 -11.06
CA ALA A 14 10.37 6.23 -11.53
C ALA A 14 9.53 7.22 -10.69
N ILE A 15 10.01 7.59 -9.50
CA ILE A 15 9.33 8.54 -8.63
C ILE A 15 9.74 9.96 -9.05
N GLU A 16 8.87 10.59 -9.83
CA GLU A 16 9.09 11.92 -10.40
C GLU A 16 9.35 12.98 -9.32
N GLU A 17 10.24 13.93 -9.62
CA GLU A 17 10.67 14.95 -8.67
C GLU A 17 9.49 15.82 -8.20
N GLU A 18 8.54 16.12 -9.09
CA GLU A 18 7.31 16.85 -8.80
C GLU A 18 6.47 16.12 -7.74
N ALA A 19 6.35 14.80 -7.83
CA ALA A 19 5.65 14.00 -6.82
C ALA A 19 6.39 14.06 -5.47
N ILE A 20 7.73 13.97 -5.48
CA ILE A 20 8.54 14.10 -4.25
C ILE A 20 8.31 15.46 -3.60
N GLN A 21 8.30 16.55 -4.38
CA GLN A 21 8.07 17.89 -3.86
C GLN A 21 6.66 18.07 -3.28
N GLU A 22 5.64 17.46 -3.90
CA GLU A 22 4.28 17.52 -3.39
C GLU A 22 4.14 16.77 -2.06
N TYR A 23 4.70 15.56 -1.95
CA TYR A 23 4.77 14.84 -0.67
C TYR A 23 5.50 15.66 0.41
N LEU A 24 6.63 16.30 0.05
CA LEU A 24 7.37 17.16 0.98
C LEU A 24 6.58 18.38 1.42
N ARG A 25 5.82 19.01 0.51
CA ARG A 25 4.95 20.15 0.84
C ARG A 25 3.92 19.72 1.88
N CYS A 26 3.19 18.63 1.63
CA CYS A 26 2.17 18.09 2.54
C CYS A 26 2.73 17.72 3.91
N PHE A 27 3.87 17.03 3.99
CA PHE A 27 4.46 16.68 5.29
C PHE A 27 4.97 17.89 6.08
N ARG A 28 5.32 18.99 5.41
CA ARG A 28 5.79 20.23 6.04
C ARG A 28 4.66 21.13 6.54
N GLU A 29 3.42 20.89 6.12
CA GLU A 29 2.27 21.64 6.64
C GLU A 29 2.15 21.47 8.16
N PRO A 30 1.63 22.48 8.89
CA PRO A 30 1.42 22.37 10.33
C PRO A 30 0.61 21.13 10.70
N GLY A 31 1.26 20.19 11.40
CA GLY A 31 0.66 18.93 11.82
C GLY A 31 0.80 17.76 10.84
N GLY A 32 1.34 17.96 9.63
CA GLY A 32 1.56 16.88 8.66
C GLY A 32 2.40 15.74 9.22
N MET A 33 3.60 16.04 9.73
CA MET A 33 4.43 15.01 10.40
C MET A 33 3.79 14.44 11.66
N ARG A 34 3.01 15.23 12.42
CA ARG A 34 2.33 14.73 13.62
C ARG A 34 1.30 13.67 13.23
N ALA A 35 0.45 13.96 12.25
CA ALA A 35 -0.55 13.03 11.75
C ALA A 35 0.10 11.73 11.25
N ALA A 36 1.20 11.82 10.50
CA ALA A 36 1.96 10.63 10.09
C ALA A 36 2.44 9.80 11.29
N PHE A 37 2.92 10.42 12.36
CA PHE A 37 3.34 9.69 13.57
C PHE A 37 2.17 9.15 14.39
N GLU A 38 1.02 9.82 14.39
CA GLU A 38 -0.19 9.31 15.06
C GLU A 38 -0.70 8.02 14.40
N ASP A 39 -0.52 7.84 13.09
CA ASP A 39 -0.82 6.59 12.38
C ASP A 39 0.01 5.42 12.94
N TYR A 40 1.33 5.62 13.08
CA TYR A 40 2.20 4.63 13.73
C TYR A 40 1.85 4.40 15.21
N ARG A 41 1.40 5.43 15.94
CA ARG A 41 0.96 5.26 17.34
C ARG A 41 -0.34 4.47 17.43
N SER A 42 -1.26 4.69 16.51
CA SER A 42 -2.55 4.01 16.43
C SER A 42 -2.39 2.54 16.08
N SER A 43 -1.48 2.22 15.14
CA SER A 43 -1.18 0.83 14.74
C SER A 43 -0.58 -0.01 15.87
N ALA A 44 0.06 0.62 16.85
CA ALA A 44 0.58 -0.03 18.04
C ALA A 44 -0.43 -0.09 19.21
N THR A 45 -1.63 0.49 19.05
CA THR A 45 -2.64 0.62 20.12
C THR A 45 -4.05 0.32 19.61
N VAL A 46 -4.84 1.36 19.32
CA VAL A 46 -6.28 1.26 19.04
C VAL A 46 -6.61 0.42 17.80
N ASP A 47 -5.73 0.39 16.79
CA ASP A 47 -5.96 -0.43 15.60
C ASP A 47 -5.91 -1.92 15.91
N LEU A 48 -5.10 -2.34 16.90
CA LEU A 48 -5.08 -3.74 17.35
C LEU A 48 -6.38 -4.14 18.05
N GLU A 49 -7.01 -3.21 18.77
CA GLU A 49 -8.31 -3.43 19.40
C GLU A 49 -9.40 -3.58 18.32
N HIS A 50 -9.40 -2.68 17.33
CA HIS A 50 -10.33 -2.74 16.20
C HIS A 50 -10.13 -4.00 15.34
N ASP A 51 -8.90 -4.35 14.99
CA ASP A 51 -8.56 -5.56 14.24
C ASP A 51 -8.97 -6.84 14.98
N GLY A 52 -8.87 -6.82 16.32
CA GLY A 52 -9.33 -7.89 17.19
C GLY A 52 -10.86 -8.03 17.22
N ALA A 53 -11.57 -6.90 17.33
CA ALA A 53 -13.04 -6.87 17.31
C ALA A 53 -13.62 -7.33 15.97
N ASP A 54 -12.95 -6.99 14.86
CA ASP A 54 -13.36 -7.35 13.50
C ASP A 54 -12.68 -8.63 13.00
N ARG A 55 -11.99 -9.37 13.85
CA ARG A 55 -11.18 -10.54 13.46
C ARG A 55 -11.95 -11.57 12.63
N ASP A 56 -13.20 -11.82 13.00
CA ASP A 56 -14.06 -12.81 12.35
C ASP A 56 -15.01 -12.17 11.31
N ARG A 57 -14.90 -10.86 11.05
CA ARG A 57 -15.70 -10.13 10.07
C ARG A 57 -14.91 -9.97 8.78
N LYS A 58 -15.44 -10.55 7.70
CA LYS A 58 -14.82 -10.45 6.37
C LYS A 58 -15.41 -9.30 5.54
N VAL A 59 -14.60 -8.75 4.65
CA VAL A 59 -15.05 -7.84 3.59
C VAL A 59 -15.85 -8.64 2.55
N GLY A 60 -17.16 -8.34 2.41
CA GLY A 60 -18.09 -9.10 1.55
C GLY A 60 -18.18 -8.64 0.09
N VAL A 61 -17.58 -7.50 -0.25
CA VAL A 61 -17.52 -6.99 -1.63
C VAL A 61 -16.34 -7.59 -2.39
N PRO A 62 -16.40 -7.67 -3.74
CA PRO A 62 -15.21 -8.01 -4.53
C PRO A 62 -14.07 -7.09 -4.13
N THR A 63 -12.89 -7.66 -3.91
CA THR A 63 -11.70 -6.92 -3.49
C THR A 63 -10.52 -7.26 -4.40
N LEU A 64 -9.86 -6.22 -4.92
CA LEU A 64 -8.61 -6.34 -5.66
C LEU A 64 -7.44 -5.95 -4.75
N VAL A 65 -6.41 -6.80 -4.68
CA VAL A 65 -5.19 -6.53 -3.91
C VAL A 65 -3.97 -6.54 -4.84
N LEU A 66 -3.23 -5.44 -4.85
CA LEU A 66 -1.97 -5.31 -5.60
C LEU A 66 -0.81 -5.11 -4.62
N TRP A 67 0.33 -5.75 -4.89
CA TRP A 67 1.56 -5.57 -4.13
C TRP A 67 2.79 -5.55 -5.04
N GLY A 68 3.88 -4.90 -4.62
CA GLY A 68 5.14 -4.92 -5.37
C GLY A 68 5.81 -6.28 -5.34
N GLY A 69 6.20 -6.81 -6.51
CA GLY A 69 6.82 -8.13 -6.64
C GLY A 69 8.31 -8.19 -6.29
N SER A 70 9.01 -7.04 -6.27
CA SER A 70 10.47 -7.00 -6.07
C SER A 70 10.88 -6.73 -4.62
N ARG A 71 9.95 -6.28 -3.78
CA ARG A 71 10.17 -6.25 -2.34
C ARG A 71 9.86 -7.64 -1.80
N MET A 72 10.65 -8.13 -0.84
CA MET A 72 10.29 -9.33 -0.09
C MET A 72 8.87 -9.12 0.43
N ALA A 73 7.93 -9.92 -0.06
CA ALA A 73 6.54 -9.82 0.34
C ALA A 73 6.49 -9.95 1.88
N GLN A 74 5.68 -9.13 2.54
CA GLN A 74 5.54 -9.22 4.01
C GLN A 74 5.06 -10.61 4.43
N SER A 75 4.37 -11.31 3.52
CA SER A 75 4.03 -12.73 3.59
C SER A 75 4.46 -13.45 2.31
N PRO A 76 5.01 -14.68 2.38
CA PRO A 76 5.26 -15.50 1.20
C PRO A 76 3.98 -15.86 0.43
N ASP A 77 2.82 -15.83 1.08
CA ASP A 77 1.50 -15.92 0.44
C ASP A 77 0.65 -14.69 0.81
N MET A 78 0.90 -13.58 0.12
CA MET A 78 0.13 -12.34 0.30
C MET A 78 -1.36 -12.56 0.07
N LEU A 79 -1.73 -13.28 -0.99
CA LEU A 79 -3.13 -13.48 -1.32
C LEU A 79 -3.82 -14.40 -0.30
N GLY A 80 -3.12 -15.38 0.27
CA GLY A 80 -3.57 -16.18 1.40
C GLY A 80 -3.97 -15.33 2.60
N VAL A 81 -3.12 -14.39 3.02
CA VAL A 81 -3.42 -13.45 4.11
C VAL A 81 -4.73 -12.69 3.85
N TRP A 82 -4.95 -12.22 2.62
CA TRP A 82 -6.18 -11.50 2.28
C TRP A 82 -7.41 -12.40 2.16
N ARG A 83 -7.27 -13.68 1.80
CA ARG A 83 -8.39 -14.65 1.82
C ARG A 83 -8.92 -14.90 3.23
N GLU A 84 -8.10 -14.69 4.26
CA GLU A 84 -8.55 -14.74 5.66
C GLU A 84 -9.46 -13.55 6.00
N ARG A 85 -9.33 -12.42 5.29
CA ARG A 85 -10.03 -11.15 5.60
C ARG A 85 -11.12 -10.77 4.60
N CYS A 86 -11.16 -11.38 3.42
CA CYS A 86 -12.13 -11.08 2.36
C CYS A 86 -12.92 -12.34 1.97
N GLU A 87 -14.20 -12.19 1.64
CA GLU A 87 -15.01 -13.29 1.08
C GLU A 87 -14.66 -13.57 -0.38
N ARG A 88 -14.42 -12.50 -1.14
CA ARG A 88 -14.07 -12.56 -2.57
C ARG A 88 -12.89 -11.64 -2.83
N VAL A 89 -11.72 -12.23 -3.00
CA VAL A 89 -10.48 -11.50 -3.29
C VAL A 89 -9.77 -12.09 -4.49
N GLU A 90 -9.33 -11.21 -5.36
CA GLU A 90 -8.32 -11.49 -6.37
C GLU A 90 -7.18 -10.48 -6.23
N GLY A 91 -6.03 -10.81 -6.79
CA GLY A 91 -4.85 -9.98 -6.63
C GLY A 91 -3.62 -10.63 -7.21
N HIS A 92 -2.61 -9.81 -7.44
CA HIS A 92 -1.33 -10.25 -7.97
C HIS A 92 -0.21 -9.27 -7.59
N ALA A 93 1.02 -9.80 -7.65
CA ALA A 93 2.20 -8.98 -7.57
C ALA A 93 2.38 -8.20 -8.88
N ILE A 94 2.72 -6.92 -8.80
CA ILE A 94 3.20 -6.15 -9.94
C ILE A 94 4.69 -6.45 -10.10
N PRO A 95 5.13 -7.03 -11.24
CA PRO A 95 6.54 -7.34 -11.46
C PRO A 95 7.38 -6.06 -11.51
N ASP A 96 8.66 -6.17 -11.16
CA ASP A 96 9.62 -5.05 -11.24
C ASP A 96 9.11 -3.79 -10.54
N CYS A 97 8.49 -3.98 -9.37
CA CYS A 97 7.85 -2.93 -8.59
C CYS A 97 8.14 -3.09 -7.10
N GLY A 98 8.47 -1.99 -6.45
CA GLY A 98 8.65 -1.90 -5.01
C GLY A 98 7.35 -1.50 -4.30
N HIS A 99 7.52 -0.73 -3.23
CA HIS A 99 6.42 -0.34 -2.35
C HIS A 99 5.50 0.72 -2.94
N PHE A 100 6.01 1.60 -3.80
CA PHE A 100 5.31 2.79 -4.28
C PHE A 100 4.65 2.51 -5.63
N ILE A 101 3.73 1.54 -5.63
CA ILE A 101 3.18 0.94 -6.87
C ILE A 101 2.57 1.99 -7.82
N PRO A 102 1.75 2.95 -7.35
CA PRO A 102 1.19 3.96 -8.25
C PRO A 102 2.25 4.87 -8.88
N GLU A 103 3.33 5.18 -8.16
CA GLU A 103 4.44 5.97 -8.70
C GLU A 103 5.35 5.15 -9.62
N GLU A 104 5.60 3.88 -9.29
CA GLU A 104 6.55 3.04 -10.05
C GLU A 104 5.95 2.42 -11.31
N GLN A 105 4.69 1.99 -11.25
CA GLN A 105 4.01 1.27 -12.33
C GLN A 105 2.56 1.76 -12.49
N PRO A 106 2.32 3.06 -12.75
CA PRO A 106 0.97 3.64 -12.82
C PRO A 106 0.07 2.95 -13.85
N GLY A 107 0.61 2.58 -15.02
CA GLY A 107 -0.14 1.89 -16.06
C GLY A 107 -0.67 0.53 -15.61
N ALA A 108 0.16 -0.26 -14.93
CA ALA A 108 -0.25 -1.58 -14.41
C ALA A 108 -1.36 -1.45 -13.34
N VAL A 109 -1.30 -0.42 -12.50
CA VAL A 109 -2.36 -0.13 -11.51
C VAL A 109 -3.67 0.21 -12.21
N VAL A 110 -3.63 1.12 -13.18
CA VAL A 110 -4.82 1.55 -13.93
C VAL A 110 -5.44 0.37 -14.68
N ASP A 111 -4.63 -0.40 -15.41
CA ASP A 111 -5.11 -1.58 -16.15
C ASP A 111 -5.75 -2.62 -15.23
N ALA A 112 -5.14 -2.87 -14.06
CA ALA A 112 -5.69 -3.81 -13.08
C ALA A 112 -7.03 -3.32 -12.51
N ILE A 113 -7.15 -2.03 -12.17
CA ILE A 113 -8.40 -1.44 -11.68
C ILE A 113 -9.49 -1.50 -12.76
N LEU A 114 -9.18 -1.09 -13.99
CA LEU A 114 -10.16 -1.11 -15.09
C LEU A 114 -10.64 -2.53 -15.38
N LYS A 115 -9.71 -3.49 -15.47
CA LYS A 115 -10.06 -4.90 -15.68
C LYS A 115 -10.95 -5.45 -14.55
N PHE A 116 -10.71 -5.03 -13.32
CA PHE A 116 -11.48 -5.47 -12.15
C PHE A 116 -12.89 -4.88 -12.13
N LEU A 117 -13.05 -3.64 -12.59
CA LEU A 117 -14.35 -2.94 -12.61
C LEU A 117 -15.21 -3.30 -13.84
N GLY A 118 -14.60 -3.76 -14.93
CA GLY A 118 -15.27 -4.07 -16.21
C GLY A 118 -15.45 -2.84 -17.09
#